data_AF-A0A3D2XLS5-F1
#
_entry.id   AF-A0A3D2XLS5-F1
#
_cell.length_a   1.000
_cell.length_b   1.000
_cell.length_c   1.000
_cell.angle_alpha   90.00
_cell.angle_beta   90.00
_cell.angle_gamma   90.00
#
_symmetry.space_group_name_H-M   'P 1'
#
loop_
_entity.id
_entity.type
_entity.pdbx_description
1 polymer ?
#
loop_
_entity_poly.entity_id
_entity_poly.type
_entity_poly.pdbx_seq_one_letter_code
_entity_poly.pdbx_strand_id
1 'polypeptide(L)'
;MTKLTKDNLFVLVKSLTKSEKRQFKLYVGRLGVNEDSKFLLLFKLLERLKVYDEKLILKQGFVKKQQLSNLKAHLYKQILISLKLNPSHQNLRIQLREQLDFATILYHKGLYKQSLKILDKAKALAIKNQEKNIAYEIVELEKVIESQYITRSLSNRADALTIQAKELSRQNVIASKLSNLSLQLYGLFLKTGYVKNNAEHEKVTDYFDKRMPKFKIEALGFREKLWLYKSHLWYSFLIQDFKSCYKYSRKWVDLFYDNETMIPLNPVFFLRGYQYLLEALFFIKHHQKFKNVLNDFEQITQKAWFPHDDNIDGLVFLYLYSNKINLHFMEGSFNEGLPLIEEVLEGLKRHA
;
A
#
# COMPACT_ATOMS: atom_id res chain seq x y z
N MET A 1 -21.65 22.83 -4.65
CA MET A 1 -21.03 21.78 -5.50
C MET A 1 -21.70 20.45 -5.19
N THR A 2 -22.58 20.00 -6.09
CA THR A 2 -23.33 18.74 -5.99
C THR A 2 -22.32 17.59 -5.96
N LYS A 3 -22.29 16.84 -4.84
CA LYS A 3 -21.59 15.55 -4.76
C LYS A 3 -22.11 14.68 -5.91
N LEU A 4 -21.34 14.53 -6.99
CA LEU A 4 -21.46 13.38 -7.87
C LEU A 4 -21.15 12.18 -6.99
N THR A 5 -22.18 11.55 -6.44
CA THR A 5 -22.09 10.23 -5.84
C THR A 5 -21.65 9.27 -6.94
N LYS A 6 -20.34 9.15 -7.13
CA LYS A 6 -19.73 8.15 -8.01
C LYS A 6 -20.19 6.79 -7.48
N ASP A 7 -20.97 6.06 -8.27
CA ASP A 7 -21.35 4.69 -7.95
C ASP A 7 -20.08 3.82 -7.93
N ASN A 8 -19.80 3.17 -6.79
CA ASN A 8 -18.53 2.46 -6.58
C ASN A 8 -18.30 1.34 -7.61
N LEU A 9 -19.37 0.67 -8.04
CA LEU A 9 -19.28 -0.37 -9.06
C LEU A 9 -18.96 0.24 -10.43
N PHE A 10 -19.58 1.37 -10.77
CA PHE A 10 -19.26 2.07 -12.01
C PHE A 10 -17.78 2.51 -12.05
N VAL A 11 -17.26 3.04 -10.94
CA VAL A 11 -15.84 3.40 -10.82
C VAL A 11 -14.94 2.18 -11.06
N LEU A 12 -15.23 1.05 -10.40
CA LEU A 12 -14.46 -0.18 -10.59
C LEU A 12 -14.51 -0.67 -12.04
N VAL A 13 -15.68 -0.71 -12.68
CA VAL A 13 -15.81 -1.14 -14.09
C VAL A 13 -15.01 -0.24 -15.03
N LYS A 14 -14.92 1.06 -14.70
CA LYS A 14 -14.16 2.03 -15.49
C LYS A 14 -12.66 1.97 -15.27
N SER A 15 -12.19 1.58 -14.09
CA SER A 15 -10.76 1.39 -13.84
C SER A 15 -10.19 0.14 -14.53
N LEU A 16 -11.03 -0.84 -14.91
CA LEU A 16 -10.54 -2.04 -15.59
C LEU A 16 -9.92 -1.73 -16.97
N THR A 17 -8.72 -2.26 -17.19
CA THR A 17 -8.04 -2.32 -18.48
C THR A 17 -8.79 -3.19 -19.48
N LYS A 18 -8.46 -3.08 -20.77
CA LYS A 18 -9.03 -3.93 -21.82
C LYS A 18 -8.78 -5.43 -21.56
N SER A 19 -7.61 -5.76 -21.02
CA SER A 19 -7.23 -7.14 -20.68
C SER A 19 -8.08 -7.69 -19.53
N GLU A 20 -8.24 -6.93 -18.45
CA GLU A 20 -9.06 -7.34 -17.30
C GLU A 20 -10.53 -7.48 -17.66
N LYS A 21 -11.07 -6.57 -18.49
CA LYS A 21 -12.45 -6.68 -19.02
C LYS A 21 -12.64 -7.96 -19.81
N ARG A 22 -11.66 -8.35 -20.63
CA ARG A 22 -11.68 -9.61 -21.39
C ARG A 22 -11.61 -10.81 -20.44
N GLN A 23 -10.70 -10.80 -19.48
CA GLN A 23 -10.57 -11.87 -18.50
C GLN A 23 -11.85 -12.06 -17.69
N PHE A 24 -12.48 -10.97 -17.24
CA PHE A 24 -13.76 -11.04 -16.52
C PHE A 24 -14.85 -11.71 -17.38
N LYS A 25 -14.98 -11.32 -18.66
CA LYS A 25 -15.93 -11.97 -19.59
C LYS A 25 -15.65 -13.48 -19.74
N LEU A 26 -14.38 -13.89 -19.79
CA LEU A 26 -13.99 -15.31 -19.84
C LEU A 26 -14.23 -16.05 -18.53
N TYR A 27 -14.02 -15.40 -17.39
CA TYR A 27 -14.27 -15.96 -16.05
C TYR A 27 -15.77 -16.28 -15.89
N VAL A 28 -16.63 -15.32 -16.23
CA VAL A 28 -18.09 -15.49 -16.17
C VAL A 28 -18.58 -16.58 -17.12
N GLY A 29 -18.00 -16.68 -18.32
CA GLY A 29 -18.36 -17.73 -19.28
C GLY A 29 -18.14 -19.16 -18.77
N ARG A 30 -17.32 -19.36 -17.72
CA ARG A 30 -17.05 -20.68 -17.12
C ARG A 30 -18.03 -21.05 -16.00
N LEU A 31 -18.81 -20.10 -15.46
CA LEU A 31 -19.65 -20.30 -14.28
C LEU A 31 -21.03 -20.91 -14.58
N GLY A 32 -21.49 -20.92 -15.84
CA GLY A 32 -22.77 -21.51 -16.25
C GLY A 32 -23.84 -20.47 -16.63
N VAL A 33 -24.90 -20.90 -17.33
CA VAL A 33 -25.62 -20.03 -18.29
C VAL A 33 -26.85 -19.27 -17.75
N ASN A 34 -27.48 -19.62 -16.63
CA ASN A 34 -28.89 -19.18 -16.43
C ASN A 34 -29.17 -18.04 -15.41
N GLU A 35 -28.41 -17.85 -14.34
CA GLU A 35 -28.58 -16.68 -13.45
C GLU A 35 -27.53 -15.57 -13.69
N ASP A 36 -26.45 -15.91 -14.38
CA ASP A 36 -25.28 -15.06 -14.60
C ASP A 36 -25.41 -14.07 -15.77
N SER A 37 -26.47 -14.19 -16.57
CA SER A 37 -26.71 -13.33 -17.73
C SER A 37 -27.03 -11.89 -17.33
N LYS A 38 -27.78 -11.66 -16.24
CA LYS A 38 -28.23 -10.32 -15.84
C LYS A 38 -27.09 -9.43 -15.36
N PHE A 39 -26.15 -9.95 -14.59
CA PHE A 39 -25.02 -9.15 -14.12
C PHE A 39 -24.01 -8.90 -15.25
N LEU A 40 -23.88 -9.83 -16.21
CA LEU A 40 -23.07 -9.61 -17.40
C LEU A 40 -23.67 -8.53 -18.31
N LEU A 41 -25.00 -8.49 -18.44
CA LEU A 41 -25.70 -7.38 -19.12
C LEU A 41 -25.45 -6.06 -18.40
N LEU A 42 -25.53 -6.04 -17.07
CA LEU A 42 -25.18 -4.87 -16.25
C LEU A 42 -23.72 -4.43 -16.51
N PHE A 43 -22.77 -5.37 -16.50
CA PHE A 43 -21.37 -5.08 -16.78
C PHE A 43 -21.17 -4.45 -18.15
N LYS A 44 -21.73 -5.04 -19.21
CA LYS A 44 -21.66 -4.50 -20.58
C LYS A 44 -22.28 -3.11 -20.67
N LEU A 45 -23.38 -2.87 -19.96
CA LEU A 45 -24.00 -1.55 -19.93
C LEU A 45 -23.08 -0.51 -19.26
N LEU A 46 -22.57 -0.81 -18.07
CA LEU A 46 -21.67 0.08 -17.32
C LEU A 46 -20.35 0.33 -18.08
N GLU A 47 -19.83 -0.67 -18.80
CA GLU A 47 -18.66 -0.57 -19.67
C GLU A 47 -18.85 0.53 -20.73
N ARG A 48 -20.06 0.64 -21.32
CA ARG A 48 -20.36 1.63 -22.39
C ARG A 48 -20.70 3.03 -21.87
N LEU A 49 -21.34 3.15 -20.71
CA LEU A 49 -21.82 4.43 -20.19
C LEU A 49 -20.66 5.38 -19.91
N LYS A 50 -20.73 6.66 -20.32
CA LYS A 50 -19.71 7.67 -19.97
C LYS A 50 -19.88 8.17 -18.53
N VAL A 51 -21.13 8.33 -18.11
CA VAL A 51 -21.52 8.80 -16.78
C VAL A 51 -22.50 7.79 -16.19
N TYR A 52 -22.42 7.56 -14.89
CA TYR A 52 -23.37 6.69 -14.19
C TYR A 52 -24.78 7.29 -14.24
N ASP A 53 -25.75 6.52 -14.73
CA ASP A 53 -27.18 6.88 -14.69
C ASP A 53 -28.02 5.63 -14.41
N GLU A 54 -28.63 5.59 -13.23
CA GLU A 54 -29.49 4.49 -12.81
C GLU A 54 -30.74 4.33 -13.67
N LYS A 55 -31.31 5.44 -14.16
CA LYS A 55 -32.53 5.41 -14.98
C LYS A 55 -32.27 4.67 -16.30
N LEU A 56 -31.07 4.84 -16.88
CA LEU A 56 -30.67 4.11 -18.09
C LEU A 56 -30.55 2.61 -17.85
N ILE A 57 -30.11 2.20 -16.65
CA ILE A 57 -30.03 0.77 -16.27
C ILE A 57 -31.43 0.17 -16.19
N LEU A 58 -32.36 0.83 -15.51
CA LEU A 58 -33.73 0.34 -15.34
C LEU A 58 -34.50 0.30 -16.67
N LYS A 59 -34.23 1.23 -17.59
CA LYS A 59 -34.82 1.25 -18.94
C LYS A 59 -34.50 0.01 -19.78
N GLN A 60 -33.40 -0.71 -19.49
CA GLN A 60 -33.03 -1.92 -20.25
C GLN A 60 -33.91 -3.14 -19.90
N GLY A 61 -34.77 -3.07 -18.88
CA GLY A 61 -35.79 -4.09 -18.59
C GLY A 61 -35.29 -5.42 -18.01
N PHE A 62 -33.99 -5.70 -17.98
CA PHE A 62 -33.44 -6.96 -17.45
C PHE A 62 -33.40 -7.04 -15.91
N VAL A 63 -33.62 -5.91 -15.21
CA VAL A 63 -33.55 -5.83 -13.74
C VAL A 63 -34.61 -4.87 -13.17
N LYS A 64 -35.31 -5.30 -12.11
CA LYS A 64 -36.26 -4.45 -11.36
C LYS A 64 -35.50 -3.56 -10.38
N LYS A 65 -36.05 -2.38 -10.05
CA LYS A 65 -35.44 -1.43 -9.08
C LYS A 65 -35.06 -2.09 -7.74
N GLN A 66 -35.93 -2.96 -7.22
CA GLN A 66 -35.71 -3.70 -5.97
C GLN A 66 -34.52 -4.68 -6.04
N GLN A 67 -34.21 -5.20 -7.23
CA GLN A 67 -33.15 -6.20 -7.44
C GLN A 67 -31.80 -5.57 -7.82
N LEU A 68 -31.79 -4.30 -8.24
CA LEU A 68 -30.60 -3.64 -8.76
C LEU A 68 -29.48 -3.57 -7.72
N SER A 69 -29.79 -3.28 -6.45
CA SER A 69 -28.78 -3.23 -5.39
C SER A 69 -28.04 -4.56 -5.23
N ASN A 70 -28.78 -5.67 -5.15
CA ASN A 70 -28.21 -7.01 -5.04
C ASN A 70 -27.42 -7.39 -6.29
N LEU A 71 -27.93 -7.04 -7.47
CA LEU A 71 -27.24 -7.30 -8.73
C LEU A 71 -25.90 -6.57 -8.82
N LYS A 72 -25.85 -5.30 -8.38
CA LYS A 72 -24.62 -4.53 -8.30
C LYS A 72 -23.62 -5.12 -7.32
N ALA A 73 -24.08 -5.49 -6.12
CA ALA A 73 -23.23 -6.11 -5.11
C ALA A 73 -22.65 -7.45 -5.61
N HIS A 74 -23.47 -8.25 -6.29
CA HIS A 74 -23.02 -9.49 -6.92
C HIS A 74 -21.98 -9.23 -8.01
N LEU A 75 -22.26 -8.31 -8.96
CA LEU A 75 -21.30 -7.96 -10.01
C LEU A 75 -19.97 -7.46 -9.44
N TYR A 76 -20.02 -6.58 -8.44
CA TYR A 76 -18.83 -6.06 -7.77
C TYR A 76 -17.98 -7.19 -7.18
N LYS A 77 -18.60 -8.13 -6.45
CA LYS A 77 -17.93 -9.31 -5.90
C LYS A 77 -17.29 -10.18 -7.00
N GLN A 78 -18.01 -10.46 -8.08
CA GLN A 78 -17.50 -11.29 -9.18
C GLN A 78 -16.32 -10.65 -9.90
N ILE A 79 -16.33 -9.31 -10.10
CA ILE A 79 -15.19 -8.59 -10.66
C ILE A 79 -13.96 -8.75 -9.74
N LEU A 80 -14.12 -8.56 -8.43
CA LEU A 80 -13.00 -8.71 -7.49
C LEU A 80 -12.43 -10.13 -7.46
N ILE A 81 -13.27 -11.17 -7.53
CA ILE A 81 -12.82 -12.56 -7.62
C ILE A 81 -12.02 -12.77 -8.91
N SER A 82 -12.54 -12.30 -10.05
CA SER A 82 -11.83 -12.40 -11.33
C SER A 82 -10.48 -11.68 -11.32
N LEU A 83 -10.40 -10.51 -10.68
CA LEU A 83 -9.15 -9.77 -10.53
C LEU A 83 -8.16 -10.49 -9.64
N LYS A 84 -8.62 -11.07 -8.51
CA LYS A 84 -7.77 -11.90 -7.62
C LYS A 84 -7.13 -13.06 -8.39
N LEU A 85 -7.85 -13.67 -9.34
CA LEU A 85 -7.35 -14.78 -10.16
C LEU A 85 -6.39 -14.35 -11.27
N ASN A 86 -6.24 -13.05 -11.54
CA ASN A 86 -5.32 -12.54 -12.55
C ASN A 86 -3.87 -12.57 -12.04
N PRO A 87 -2.91 -13.19 -12.76
CA PRO A 87 -1.50 -13.14 -12.41
C PRO A 87 -0.94 -11.73 -12.24
N SER A 88 -1.45 -10.73 -12.96
CA SER A 88 -0.97 -9.33 -12.83
C SER A 88 -1.24 -8.73 -11.46
N HIS A 89 -2.23 -9.25 -10.72
CA HIS A 89 -2.60 -8.79 -9.37
C HIS A 89 -2.00 -9.64 -8.26
N GLN A 90 -1.24 -10.68 -8.60
CA GLN A 90 -0.60 -11.57 -7.63
C GLN A 90 0.64 -10.91 -7.05
N ASN A 91 0.45 -10.13 -5.98
CA ASN A 91 1.55 -9.63 -5.17
C ASN A 91 1.95 -10.63 -4.06
N LEU A 92 3.13 -10.42 -3.49
CA LEU A 92 3.69 -11.27 -2.44
C LEU A 92 2.71 -11.51 -1.27
N ARG A 93 1.99 -10.48 -0.83
CA ARG A 93 1.06 -10.59 0.32
C ARG A 93 -0.14 -11.46 -0.01
N ILE A 94 -0.66 -11.39 -1.23
CA ILE A 94 -1.75 -12.25 -1.71
C ILE A 94 -1.27 -13.71 -1.76
N GLN A 95 -0.08 -13.94 -2.32
CA GLN A 95 0.53 -15.27 -2.38
C GLN A 95 0.73 -15.87 -0.99
N LEU A 96 1.28 -15.12 -0.04
CA LEU A 96 1.49 -15.59 1.33
C LEU A 96 0.17 -15.98 2.01
N ARG A 97 -0.89 -15.18 1.86
CA ARG A 97 -2.23 -15.51 2.40
C ARG A 97 -2.80 -16.77 1.77
N GLU A 98 -2.66 -16.92 0.46
CA GLU A 98 -3.10 -18.12 -0.25
C GLU A 98 -2.35 -19.38 0.22
N GLN A 99 -1.04 -19.29 0.45
CA GLN A 99 -0.28 -20.41 1.02
C GLN A 99 -0.75 -20.78 2.43
N LEU A 100 -1.08 -19.78 3.26
CA LEU A 100 -1.66 -20.01 4.59
C LEU A 100 -3.04 -20.68 4.50
N ASP A 101 -3.89 -20.25 3.56
CA ASP A 101 -5.18 -20.88 3.28
C ASP A 101 -5.01 -22.36 2.85
N PHE A 102 -4.09 -22.63 1.91
CA PHE A 102 -3.80 -24.00 1.47
C PHE A 102 -3.28 -24.88 2.61
N ALA A 103 -2.36 -24.36 3.42
CA ALA A 103 -1.87 -25.07 4.60
C ALA A 103 -3.00 -25.39 5.59
N THR A 104 -3.93 -24.46 5.80
CA THR A 104 -5.09 -24.63 6.68
C THR A 104 -6.04 -25.70 6.14
N ILE A 105 -6.31 -25.72 4.83
CA ILE A 105 -7.11 -26.78 4.18
C ILE A 105 -6.46 -28.15 4.35
N LEU A 106 -5.14 -28.26 4.14
CA LEU A 106 -4.40 -29.50 4.32
C LEU A 106 -4.43 -29.98 5.78
N TYR A 107 -4.30 -29.06 6.73
CA TYR A 107 -4.44 -29.35 8.16
C TYR A 107 -5.83 -29.95 8.47
N HIS A 108 -6.91 -29.32 8.00
CA HIS A 108 -8.27 -29.84 8.20
C HIS A 108 -8.52 -31.19 7.50
N LYS A 109 -7.76 -31.51 6.45
CA LYS A 109 -7.79 -32.82 5.78
C LYS A 109 -6.90 -33.87 6.47
N GLY A 110 -6.25 -33.55 7.60
CA GLY A 110 -5.33 -34.45 8.29
C GLY A 110 -3.96 -34.61 7.61
N LEU A 111 -3.67 -33.82 6.56
CA LEU A 111 -2.44 -33.88 5.78
C LEU A 111 -1.32 -33.02 6.40
N TYR A 112 -1.02 -33.26 7.68
CA TYR A 112 -0.16 -32.39 8.50
C TYR A 112 1.24 -32.16 7.94
N LYS A 113 1.92 -33.21 7.46
CA LYS A 113 3.26 -33.09 6.85
C LYS A 113 3.26 -32.19 5.61
N GLN A 114 2.19 -32.23 4.82
CA GLN A 114 2.04 -31.39 3.63
C GLN A 114 1.76 -29.93 4.03
N SER A 115 0.90 -29.73 5.03
CA SER A 115 0.62 -28.42 5.62
C SER A 115 1.90 -27.74 6.13
N LEU A 116 2.68 -28.43 6.98
CA LEU A 116 3.94 -27.93 7.53
C LEU A 116 4.97 -27.58 6.43
N LYS A 117 5.02 -28.34 5.33
CA LYS A 117 5.93 -28.05 4.20
C LYS A 117 5.57 -26.76 3.47
N ILE A 118 4.27 -26.43 3.36
CA ILE A 118 3.82 -25.16 2.81
C ILE A 118 4.14 -24.01 3.77
N LEU A 119 3.85 -24.20 5.06
CA LEU A 119 4.09 -23.19 6.10
C LEU A 119 5.57 -22.82 6.22
N ASP A 120 6.48 -23.80 6.17
CA ASP A 120 7.92 -23.54 6.25
C ASP A 120 8.42 -22.63 5.11
N LYS A 121 8.01 -22.92 3.87
CA LYS A 121 8.33 -22.08 2.70
C LYS A 121 7.70 -20.68 2.80
N ALA A 122 6.42 -20.61 3.17
CA ALA A 122 5.72 -19.34 3.30
C ALA A 122 6.33 -18.46 4.41
N LYS A 123 6.71 -19.06 5.55
CA LYS A 123 7.37 -18.39 6.67
C LYS A 123 8.71 -17.80 6.26
N ALA A 124 9.57 -18.59 5.61
CA ALA A 124 10.87 -18.12 5.14
C ALA A 124 10.73 -16.92 4.18
N LEU A 125 9.76 -17.00 3.27
CA LEU A 125 9.44 -15.94 2.34
C LEU A 125 8.88 -14.69 3.05
N ALA A 126 8.00 -14.85 4.04
CA ALA A 126 7.43 -13.75 4.81
C ALA A 126 8.50 -13.02 5.64
N ILE A 127 9.38 -13.77 6.33
CA ILE A 127 10.47 -13.20 7.13
C ILE A 127 11.45 -12.43 6.24
N LYS A 128 11.87 -13.04 5.12
CA LYS A 128 12.78 -12.41 4.15
C LYS A 128 12.25 -11.04 3.67
N ASN A 129 10.94 -10.94 3.46
CA ASN A 129 10.28 -9.74 2.95
C ASN A 129 9.64 -8.86 4.04
N GLN A 130 9.96 -9.09 5.31
CA GLN A 130 9.52 -8.26 6.44
C GLN A 130 7.99 -8.26 6.66
N GLU A 131 7.28 -9.26 6.12
CA GLU A 131 5.84 -9.50 6.30
C GLU A 131 5.59 -10.23 7.63
N LYS A 132 6.04 -9.61 8.73
CA LYS A 132 6.11 -10.24 10.06
C LYS A 132 4.75 -10.53 10.70
N ASN A 133 3.68 -9.85 10.26
CA ASN A 133 2.32 -10.16 10.72
C ASN A 133 1.90 -11.56 10.25
N ILE A 134 2.00 -11.85 8.94
CA ILE A 134 1.64 -13.17 8.43
C ILE A 134 2.66 -14.24 8.83
N ALA A 135 3.94 -13.87 8.97
CA ALA A 135 4.93 -14.80 9.54
C ALA A 135 4.53 -15.25 10.95
N TYR A 136 3.99 -14.36 11.78
CA TYR A 136 3.47 -14.71 13.10
C TYR A 136 2.26 -15.64 13.01
N GLU A 137 1.29 -15.35 12.13
CA GLU A 137 0.13 -16.23 11.89
C GLU A 137 0.56 -17.64 11.44
N ILE A 138 1.55 -17.72 10.55
CA ILE A 138 2.12 -19.00 10.09
C ILE A 138 2.74 -19.78 11.26
N VAL A 139 3.54 -19.12 12.12
CA VAL A 139 4.15 -19.78 13.30
C VAL A 139 3.08 -20.24 14.29
N GLU A 140 2.01 -19.48 14.49
CA GLU A 140 0.89 -19.91 15.34
C GLU A 140 0.19 -21.16 14.79
N LEU A 141 -0.01 -21.25 13.47
CA LEU A 141 -0.55 -22.47 12.86
C LEU A 141 0.43 -23.65 12.98
N GLU A 142 1.73 -23.44 12.81
CA GLU A 142 2.74 -24.48 13.06
C GLU A 142 2.68 -25.00 14.51
N LYS A 143 2.50 -24.12 15.50
CA LYS A 143 2.34 -24.51 16.91
C LYS A 143 1.09 -25.35 17.15
N VAL A 144 -0.04 -24.99 16.51
CA VAL A 144 -1.28 -25.77 16.58
C VAL A 144 -1.05 -27.18 16.04
N ILE A 145 -0.42 -27.30 14.87
CA ILE A 145 -0.13 -28.61 14.26
C ILE A 145 0.80 -29.42 15.17
N GLU A 146 1.89 -28.81 15.68
CA GLU A 146 2.87 -29.50 16.53
C GLU A 146 2.26 -30.01 17.85
N SER A 147 1.36 -29.24 18.47
CA SER A 147 0.71 -29.63 19.72
C SER A 147 -0.24 -30.83 19.60
N GLN A 148 -0.81 -31.04 18.40
CA GLN A 148 -1.82 -32.07 18.15
C GLN A 148 -1.25 -33.29 17.43
N TYR A 149 -0.17 -33.10 16.69
CA TYR A 149 0.55 -34.12 15.97
C TYR A 149 2.02 -33.99 16.35
N ILE A 150 2.47 -34.80 17.32
CA ILE A 150 3.90 -34.90 17.64
C ILE A 150 4.60 -35.33 16.36
N THR A 151 5.24 -34.38 15.68
CA THR A 151 6.18 -34.76 14.66
C THR A 151 7.28 -35.48 15.42
N ARG A 152 7.50 -36.77 15.16
CA ARG A 152 8.56 -37.57 15.84
C ARG A 152 9.97 -36.97 15.70
N SER A 153 10.11 -35.83 15.02
CA SER A 153 11.31 -35.03 14.90
C SER A 153 11.36 -33.93 15.96
N LEU A 154 12.32 -34.11 16.88
CA LEU A 154 13.04 -33.06 17.62
C LEU A 154 12.31 -32.49 18.84
N SER A 155 12.76 -32.91 20.03
CA SER A 155 12.46 -32.30 21.33
C SER A 155 12.58 -30.77 21.36
N ASN A 156 13.33 -30.18 20.42
CA ASN A 156 13.66 -28.75 20.40
C ASN A 156 12.75 -27.92 19.47
N ARG A 157 11.83 -28.54 18.72
CA ARG A 157 10.98 -27.80 17.75
C ARG A 157 9.96 -26.89 18.44
N ALA A 158 9.33 -27.38 19.51
CA ALA A 158 8.37 -26.60 20.29
C ALA A 158 9.03 -25.34 20.90
N ASP A 159 10.25 -25.47 21.43
CA ASP A 159 11.03 -24.36 21.95
C ASP A 159 11.39 -23.35 20.86
N ALA A 160 11.84 -23.83 19.71
CA ALA A 160 12.18 -22.98 18.56
C ALA A 160 10.97 -22.18 18.07
N LEU A 161 9.79 -22.81 17.95
CA LEU A 161 8.55 -22.13 17.56
C LEU A 161 8.12 -21.09 18.61
N THR A 162 8.27 -21.40 19.90
CA THR A 162 7.94 -20.48 20.99
C THR A 162 8.83 -19.23 20.97
N ILE A 163 10.13 -19.41 20.76
CA ILE A 163 11.08 -18.30 20.62
C ILE A 163 10.75 -17.45 19.39
N GLN A 164 10.49 -18.08 18.24
CA GLN A 164 10.12 -17.37 17.01
C GLN A 164 8.82 -16.57 17.16
N ALA A 165 7.78 -17.16 17.74
CA ALA A 165 6.51 -16.49 18.01
C ALA A 165 6.69 -15.27 18.91
N LYS A 166 7.48 -15.41 19.99
CA LYS A 166 7.77 -14.32 20.93
C LYS A 166 8.49 -13.16 20.24
N GLU A 167 9.49 -13.46 19.41
CA GLU A 167 10.26 -12.42 18.71
C GLU A 167 9.43 -11.71 17.64
N LEU A 168 8.67 -12.45 16.82
CA LEU A 168 7.75 -11.88 15.84
C LEU A 168 6.67 -11.02 16.50
N SER A 169 6.09 -11.49 17.61
CA SER A 169 5.13 -10.74 18.40
C SER A 169 5.72 -9.42 18.92
N ARG A 170 6.92 -9.47 19.51
CA ARG A 170 7.64 -8.28 19.99
C ARG A 170 7.87 -7.26 18.87
N GLN A 171 8.33 -7.71 17.71
CA GLN A 171 8.58 -6.86 16.54
C GLN A 171 7.27 -6.24 16.01
N ASN A 172 6.19 -7.03 15.91
CA ASN A 172 4.88 -6.55 15.51
C ASN A 172 4.31 -5.50 16.48
N VAL A 173 4.51 -5.66 17.79
CA VAL A 173 4.12 -4.65 18.80
C VAL A 173 4.87 -3.34 18.60
N ILE A 174 6.19 -3.40 18.36
CA ILE A 174 7.00 -2.18 18.11
C ILE A 174 6.54 -1.51 16.82
N ALA A 175 6.40 -2.25 15.73
CA ALA A 175 5.92 -1.73 14.45
C ALA A 175 4.54 -1.09 14.59
N SER A 176 3.62 -1.73 15.32
CA SER A 176 2.28 -1.22 15.59
C SER A 176 2.32 0.12 16.34
N LYS A 177 3.05 0.18 17.47
CA LYS A 177 3.21 1.41 18.26
C LYS A 177 3.79 2.57 17.42
N LEU A 178 4.85 2.31 16.65
CA LEU A 178 5.46 3.31 15.78
C LEU A 178 4.51 3.74 14.65
N SER A 179 3.83 2.81 14.00
CA SER A 179 2.90 3.13 12.91
C SER A 179 1.70 3.95 13.39
N ASN A 180 1.16 3.62 14.58
CA ASN A 180 0.08 4.36 15.22
C ASN A 180 0.53 5.77 15.58
N LEU A 181 1.71 5.91 16.18
CA LEU A 181 2.29 7.22 16.49
C LEU A 181 2.47 8.07 15.22
N SER A 182 3.08 7.51 14.16
CA SER A 182 3.24 8.19 12.87
C SER A 182 1.89 8.66 12.30
N LEU A 183 0.86 7.82 12.35
CA LEU A 183 -0.47 8.17 11.85
C LEU A 183 -1.13 9.27 12.68
N GLN A 184 -0.98 9.21 14.00
CA GLN A 184 -1.53 10.19 14.93
C GLN A 184 -0.88 11.56 14.74
N LEU A 185 0.45 11.62 14.59
CA LEU A 185 1.17 12.86 14.31
C LEU A 185 0.78 13.46 12.95
N TYR A 186 0.65 12.62 11.92
CA TYR A 186 0.13 13.07 10.63
C TYR A 186 -1.30 13.63 10.75
N GLY A 187 -2.18 12.92 11.45
CA GLY A 187 -3.55 13.36 11.70
C GLY A 187 -3.61 14.66 12.51
N LEU A 188 -2.67 14.89 13.43
CA LEU A 188 -2.53 16.15 14.14
C LEU A 188 -2.09 17.28 13.20
N PHE A 189 -1.05 17.04 12.39
CA PHE A 189 -0.55 17.99 11.40
C PHE A 189 -1.66 18.46 10.46
N LEU A 190 -2.50 17.56 9.95
CA LEU A 190 -3.64 17.91 9.10
C LEU A 190 -4.70 18.78 9.81
N LYS A 191 -4.85 18.64 11.13
CA LYS A 191 -5.86 19.37 11.91
C LYS A 191 -5.39 20.74 12.35
N THR A 192 -4.15 20.86 12.79
CA THR A 192 -3.63 22.07 13.45
C THR A 192 -2.63 22.83 12.57
N GLY A 193 -2.06 22.18 11.57
CA GLY A 193 -0.86 22.65 10.88
C GLY A 193 0.36 22.58 11.80
N TYR A 194 1.31 23.47 11.55
CA TYR A 194 2.48 23.67 12.39
C TYR A 194 2.12 24.18 13.78
N VAL A 195 2.96 23.83 14.75
CA VAL A 195 2.94 24.40 16.11
C VAL A 195 3.14 25.92 16.04
N LYS A 196 2.33 26.67 16.80
CA LYS A 196 2.30 28.14 16.75
C LYS A 196 2.90 28.83 17.97
N ASN A 197 3.06 28.10 19.08
CA ASN A 197 3.57 28.65 20.35
C ASN A 197 4.26 27.56 21.20
N ASN A 198 4.98 27.97 22.24
CA ASN A 198 5.73 27.06 23.10
C ASN A 198 4.85 26.02 23.82
N ALA A 199 3.64 26.40 24.24
CA ALA A 199 2.74 25.47 24.91
C ALA A 199 2.27 24.34 23.98
N GLU A 200 2.02 24.64 22.70
CA GLU A 200 1.75 23.63 21.67
C GLU A 200 2.98 22.77 21.39
N HIS A 201 4.17 23.37 21.34
CA HIS A 201 5.43 22.64 21.17
C HIS A 201 5.61 21.59 22.26
N GLU A 202 5.54 22.00 23.53
CA GLU A 202 5.66 21.10 24.68
C GLU A 202 4.62 19.98 24.66
N LYS A 203 3.36 20.29 24.32
CA LYS A 203 2.30 19.27 24.18
C LYS A 203 2.63 18.24 23.11
N VAL A 204 3.14 18.67 21.96
CA VAL A 204 3.50 17.77 20.84
C VAL A 204 4.73 16.92 21.21
N THR A 205 5.76 17.52 21.82
CA THR A 205 6.95 16.82 22.29
C THR A 205 6.61 15.78 23.36
N ASP A 206 5.84 16.17 24.38
CA ASP A 206 5.36 15.24 25.41
C ASP A 206 4.52 14.09 24.82
N TYR A 207 3.65 14.40 23.84
CA TYR A 207 2.86 13.40 23.13
C TYR A 207 3.74 12.39 22.40
N PHE A 208 4.77 12.88 21.71
CA PHE A 208 5.74 12.08 20.96
C PHE A 208 6.55 11.17 21.88
N ASP A 209 7.18 11.75 22.91
CA ASP A 209 8.09 11.05 23.82
C ASP A 209 7.36 9.97 24.63
N LYS A 210 6.16 10.28 25.16
CA LYS A 210 5.35 9.30 25.92
C LYS A 210 4.92 8.09 25.10
N ARG A 211 4.76 8.24 23.78
CA ARG A 211 4.28 7.17 22.88
C ARG A 211 5.40 6.47 22.13
N MET A 212 6.62 6.99 22.16
CA MET A 212 7.78 6.32 21.57
C MET A 212 8.08 5.02 22.33
N PRO A 213 8.00 3.83 21.69
CA PRO A 213 8.33 2.59 22.37
C PRO A 213 9.81 2.51 22.72
N LYS A 214 10.15 1.75 23.77
CA LYS A 214 11.54 1.38 24.07
C LYS A 214 11.99 0.27 23.11
N PHE A 215 13.13 0.46 22.45
CA PHE A 215 13.73 -0.52 21.56
C PHE A 215 15.26 -0.36 21.50
N LYS A 216 15.95 -1.39 21.02
CA LYS A 216 17.34 -1.32 20.56
C LYS A 216 17.33 -1.19 19.04
N ILE A 217 18.03 -0.20 18.49
CA ILE A 217 17.95 0.11 17.05
C ILE A 217 18.51 -1.04 16.20
N GLU A 218 19.48 -1.78 16.73
CA GLU A 218 20.11 -2.96 16.12
C GLU A 218 19.13 -4.14 16.01
N ALA A 219 18.12 -4.18 16.88
CA ALA A 219 17.09 -5.21 16.90
C ALA A 219 15.88 -4.87 16.00
N LEU A 220 15.92 -3.74 15.28
CA LEU A 220 14.87 -3.34 14.35
C LEU A 220 15.19 -3.77 12.92
N GLY A 221 14.20 -4.36 12.26
CA GLY A 221 14.26 -4.64 10.83
C GLY A 221 13.84 -3.43 10.00
N PHE A 222 13.74 -3.63 8.70
CA PHE A 222 13.29 -2.62 7.75
C PHE A 222 11.93 -2.02 8.13
N ARG A 223 10.94 -2.87 8.44
CA ARG A 223 9.57 -2.43 8.75
C ARG A 223 9.50 -1.51 9.96
N GLU A 224 10.19 -1.84 11.04
CA GLU A 224 10.19 -1.02 12.26
C GLU A 224 10.98 0.28 12.06
N LYS A 225 12.15 0.22 11.40
CA LYS A 225 12.95 1.41 11.07
C LYS A 225 12.17 2.39 10.19
N LEU A 226 11.43 1.89 9.20
CA LEU A 226 10.58 2.71 8.34
C LEU A 226 9.57 3.51 9.17
N TRP A 227 8.83 2.85 10.06
CA TRP A 227 7.86 3.54 10.92
C TRP A 227 8.51 4.48 11.93
N LEU A 228 9.69 4.13 12.45
CA LEU A 228 10.46 5.01 13.32
C LEU A 228 10.82 6.31 12.60
N TYR A 229 11.40 6.23 11.41
CA TYR A 229 11.80 7.41 10.64
C TYR A 229 10.60 8.27 10.25
N LYS A 230 9.46 7.64 9.91
CA LYS A 230 8.21 8.35 9.63
C LYS A 230 7.65 9.07 10.85
N SER A 231 7.67 8.45 12.03
CA SER A 231 7.23 9.09 13.27
C SER A 231 8.08 10.31 13.60
N HIS A 232 9.40 10.18 13.51
CA HIS A 232 10.29 11.32 13.70
C HIS A 232 10.09 12.41 12.65
N LEU A 233 9.92 12.05 11.38
CA LEU A 233 9.64 13.01 10.30
C LEU A 233 8.38 13.83 10.59
N TRP A 234 7.28 13.19 10.96
CA TRP A 234 6.03 13.91 11.28
C TRP A 234 6.15 14.80 12.51
N TYR A 235 6.86 14.33 13.54
CA TYR A 235 7.18 15.16 14.70
C TYR A 235 7.99 16.39 14.27
N SER A 236 9.05 16.20 13.48
CA SER A 236 9.88 17.29 12.96
C SER A 236 9.10 18.28 12.12
N PHE A 237 8.16 17.82 11.28
CA PHE A 237 7.27 18.70 10.55
C PHE A 237 6.42 19.54 11.49
N LEU A 238 5.76 18.94 12.49
CA LEU A 238 4.91 19.67 13.45
C LEU A 238 5.65 20.81 14.15
N ILE A 239 6.89 20.56 14.58
CA ILE A 239 7.71 21.55 15.30
C ILE A 239 8.55 22.45 14.36
N GLN A 240 8.38 22.33 13.05
CA GLN A 240 9.11 23.11 12.02
C GLN A 240 10.64 22.89 12.03
N ASP A 241 11.12 21.76 12.54
CA ASP A 241 12.53 21.39 12.46
C ASP A 241 12.82 20.76 11.08
N PHE A 242 12.97 21.61 10.07
CA PHE A 242 13.20 21.18 8.69
C PHE A 242 14.57 20.49 8.51
N LYS A 243 15.56 20.75 9.38
CA LYS A 243 16.84 20.02 9.37
C LYS A 243 16.64 18.57 9.78
N SER A 244 15.83 18.32 10.81
CA SER A 244 15.45 16.96 11.17
C SER A 244 14.51 16.33 10.14
N CYS A 245 13.63 17.10 9.49
CA CYS A 245 12.84 16.60 8.36
C CYS A 245 13.75 16.03 7.26
N TYR A 246 14.80 16.77 6.87
CA TYR A 246 15.81 16.28 5.93
C TYR A 246 16.51 15.02 6.44
N LYS A 247 16.96 15.01 7.70
CA LYS A 247 17.62 13.84 8.31
C LYS A 247 16.77 12.57 8.23
N TYR A 248 15.50 12.65 8.63
CA TYR A 248 14.63 11.47 8.71
C TYR A 248 14.03 11.05 7.37
N SER A 249 13.74 12.00 6.47
CA SER A 249 13.37 11.66 5.08
C SER A 249 14.54 11.04 4.32
N ARG A 250 15.77 11.53 4.52
CA ARG A 250 16.98 10.91 3.94
C ARG A 250 17.20 9.50 4.46
N LYS A 251 17.13 9.30 5.79
CA LYS A 251 17.19 7.95 6.39
C LYS A 251 16.10 7.01 5.88
N TRP A 252 14.90 7.52 5.59
CA TRP A 252 13.84 6.73 4.97
C TRP A 252 14.25 6.31 3.55
N VAL A 253 14.67 7.24 2.69
CA VAL A 253 15.10 6.90 1.32
C VAL A 253 16.30 5.94 1.33
N ASP A 254 17.32 6.21 2.15
CA ASP A 254 18.50 5.35 2.30
C ASP A 254 18.14 3.95 2.79
N LEU A 255 17.15 3.81 3.69
CA LEU A 255 16.68 2.49 4.15
C LEU A 255 16.18 1.60 3.01
N PHE A 256 15.63 2.18 1.94
CA PHE A 256 15.22 1.44 0.74
C PHE A 256 16.42 1.07 -0.14
N TYR A 257 17.43 1.93 -0.25
CA TYR A 257 18.67 1.60 -0.97
C TYR A 257 19.49 0.53 -0.24
N ASP A 258 19.52 0.57 1.10
CA ASP A 258 20.13 -0.48 1.93
C ASP A 258 19.38 -1.83 1.81
N ASN A 259 18.15 -1.81 1.27
CA ASN A 259 17.28 -2.98 1.14
C ASN A 259 16.54 -2.94 -0.21
N GLU A 260 17.26 -2.87 -1.33
CA GLU A 260 16.70 -2.57 -2.67
C GLU A 260 15.48 -3.42 -3.06
N THR A 261 15.44 -4.69 -2.62
CA THR A 261 14.30 -5.59 -2.85
C THR A 261 12.98 -5.08 -2.27
N MET A 262 13.03 -4.15 -1.30
CA MET A 262 11.87 -3.51 -0.71
C MET A 262 11.27 -2.40 -1.58
N ILE A 263 12.01 -1.86 -2.55
CA ILE A 263 11.53 -0.82 -3.48
C ILE A 263 10.34 -1.35 -4.31
N PRO A 264 10.47 -2.43 -5.10
CA PRO A 264 9.34 -2.95 -5.87
C PRO A 264 8.25 -3.55 -4.98
N LEU A 265 8.59 -4.00 -3.76
CA LEU A 265 7.60 -4.54 -2.82
C LEU A 265 6.76 -3.44 -2.14
N ASN A 266 7.32 -2.27 -1.93
CA ASN A 266 6.67 -1.15 -1.23
C ASN A 266 6.85 0.20 -1.97
N PRO A 267 6.49 0.28 -3.26
CA PRO A 267 6.82 1.44 -4.10
C PRO A 267 6.18 2.72 -3.59
N VAL A 268 4.94 2.66 -3.08
CA VAL A 268 4.24 3.83 -2.51
C VAL A 268 5.01 4.43 -1.33
N PHE A 269 5.62 3.60 -0.46
CA PHE A 269 6.43 4.12 0.63
C PHE A 269 7.75 4.69 0.14
N PHE A 270 8.35 4.11 -0.89
CA PHE A 270 9.56 4.63 -1.52
C PHE A 270 9.32 6.02 -2.14
N LEU A 271 8.27 6.14 -2.97
CA LEU A 271 7.87 7.40 -3.61
C LEU A 271 7.58 8.50 -2.57
N ARG A 272 6.88 8.17 -1.49
CA ARG A 272 6.62 9.12 -0.40
C ARG A 272 7.89 9.56 0.32
N GLY A 273 8.86 8.66 0.50
CA GLY A 273 10.17 9.01 1.07
C GLY A 273 10.87 10.07 0.23
N TYR A 274 10.87 9.89 -1.09
CA TYR A 274 11.38 10.88 -2.05
C TYR A 274 10.65 12.21 -1.99
N GLN A 275 9.31 12.18 -1.98
CA GLN A 275 8.50 13.39 -1.87
C GLN A 275 8.88 14.22 -0.63
N TYR A 276 8.98 13.59 0.54
CA TYR A 276 9.33 14.31 1.77
C TYR A 276 10.80 14.74 1.81
N LEU A 277 11.70 14.00 1.15
CA LEU A 277 13.10 14.41 1.02
C LEU A 277 13.24 15.66 0.16
N LEU A 278 12.54 15.71 -0.97
CA LEU A 278 12.47 16.88 -1.84
C LEU A 278 11.81 18.07 -1.13
N GLU A 279 10.68 17.84 -0.46
CA GLU A 279 10.00 18.87 0.33
C GLU A 279 10.89 19.45 1.44
N ALA A 280 11.61 18.59 2.19
CA ALA A 280 12.56 19.05 3.20
C ALA A 280 13.71 19.86 2.59
N LEU A 281 14.27 19.41 1.46
CA LEU A 281 15.33 20.12 0.72
C LEU A 281 14.87 21.49 0.20
N PHE A 282 13.62 21.58 -0.25
CA PHE A 282 12.99 22.83 -0.67
C PHE A 282 12.88 23.81 0.50
N PHE A 283 12.34 23.37 1.65
CA PHE A 283 12.18 24.23 2.84
C PHE A 283 13.51 24.74 3.39
N ILE A 284 14.56 23.93 3.41
CA ILE A 284 15.90 24.36 3.84
C ILE A 284 16.70 25.08 2.74
N LYS A 285 16.10 25.28 1.55
CA LYS A 285 16.69 25.97 0.39
C LYS A 285 18.00 25.37 -0.11
N HIS A 286 18.18 24.05 -0.02
CA HIS A 286 19.42 23.40 -0.45
C HIS A 286 19.38 23.03 -1.94
N HIS A 287 19.45 24.05 -2.81
CA HIS A 287 19.24 23.95 -4.27
C HIS A 287 19.99 22.80 -4.96
N GLN A 288 21.31 22.72 -4.84
CA GLN A 288 22.09 21.68 -5.55
C GLN A 288 21.66 20.24 -5.19
N LYS A 289 21.39 19.99 -3.90
CA LYS A 289 20.92 18.66 -3.46
C LYS A 289 19.50 18.39 -3.91
N PHE A 290 18.63 19.39 -3.90
CA PHE A 290 17.27 19.26 -4.42
C PHE A 290 17.30 18.82 -5.89
N LYS A 291 18.09 19.50 -6.73
CA LYS A 291 18.24 19.18 -8.15
C LYS A 291 18.76 17.76 -8.38
N ASN A 292 19.79 17.35 -7.63
CA ASN A 292 20.34 16.00 -7.73
C ASN A 292 19.31 14.94 -7.33
N VAL A 293 18.64 15.10 -6.19
CA VAL A 293 17.62 14.15 -5.70
C VAL A 293 16.42 14.08 -6.65
N LEU A 294 16.01 15.21 -7.27
CA LEU A 294 14.92 15.24 -8.24
C LEU A 294 15.29 14.46 -9.50
N ASN A 295 16.50 14.64 -10.01
CA ASN A 295 17.01 13.86 -11.13
C ASN A 295 17.12 12.36 -10.79
N ASP A 296 17.62 12.01 -9.59
CA ASP A 296 17.68 10.61 -9.15
C ASP A 296 16.28 9.98 -9.07
N PHE A 297 15.29 10.75 -8.59
CA PHE A 297 13.89 10.33 -8.54
C PHE A 297 13.30 10.06 -9.92
N GLU A 298 13.56 10.96 -10.88
CA GLU A 298 13.13 10.79 -12.26
C GLU A 298 13.78 9.56 -12.91
N GLN A 299 15.09 9.36 -12.71
CA GLN A 299 15.80 8.24 -13.29
C GLN A 299 15.37 6.89 -12.71
N ILE A 300 15.14 6.80 -11.40
CA ILE A 300 14.77 5.51 -10.80
C ILE A 300 13.36 5.08 -11.18
N THR A 301 12.42 6.02 -11.29
CA THR A 301 11.03 5.74 -11.68
C THR A 301 10.88 5.35 -13.15
N GLN A 302 11.90 5.59 -13.98
CA GLN A 302 11.97 5.16 -15.38
C GLN A 302 12.70 3.81 -15.57
N LYS A 303 13.22 3.19 -14.50
CA LYS A 303 13.91 1.90 -14.64
C LYS A 303 12.90 0.81 -15.01
N ALA A 304 13.28 -0.07 -15.94
CA ALA A 304 12.42 -1.16 -16.43
C ALA A 304 11.91 -2.12 -15.34
N TRP A 305 12.62 -2.24 -14.21
CA TRP A 305 12.22 -3.08 -13.09
C TRP A 305 11.31 -2.37 -12.08
N PHE A 306 11.16 -1.05 -12.17
CA PHE A 306 10.30 -0.29 -11.25
C PHE A 306 8.83 -0.67 -11.51
N PRO A 307 8.02 -0.93 -10.47
CA PRO A 307 6.65 -1.37 -10.66
C PRO A 307 5.78 -0.24 -11.23
N HIS A 308 4.82 -0.61 -12.09
CA HIS A 308 3.86 0.29 -12.71
C HIS A 308 2.44 -0.22 -12.48
N ASP A 309 1.58 0.64 -11.94
CA ASP A 309 0.14 0.47 -11.83
C ASP A 309 -0.53 1.85 -11.77
N ASP A 310 -1.87 1.89 -11.89
CA ASP A 310 -2.62 3.15 -11.93
C ASP A 310 -2.31 4.08 -10.73
N ASN A 311 -2.09 3.51 -9.55
CA ASN A 311 -1.79 4.26 -8.33
C ASN A 311 -0.33 4.70 -8.27
N ILE A 312 0.61 3.83 -8.63
CA ILE A 312 2.04 4.15 -8.66
C ILE A 312 2.32 5.23 -9.69
N ASP A 313 1.79 5.10 -10.90
CA ASP A 313 2.00 6.04 -11.99
C ASP A 313 1.42 7.42 -11.64
N GLY A 314 0.23 7.44 -11.02
CA GLY A 314 -0.38 8.68 -10.52
C GLY A 314 0.47 9.37 -9.44
N LEU A 315 1.09 8.60 -8.53
CA LEU A 315 1.97 9.15 -7.50
C LEU A 315 3.31 9.65 -8.08
N VAL A 316 3.91 8.92 -9.02
CA VAL A 316 5.12 9.36 -9.72
C VAL A 316 4.85 10.68 -10.43
N PHE A 317 3.75 10.77 -11.19
CA PHE A 317 3.31 11.99 -11.84
C PHE A 317 3.15 13.14 -10.84
N LEU A 318 2.35 12.93 -9.79
CA LEU A 318 2.10 13.97 -8.79
C LEU A 318 3.39 14.50 -8.16
N TYR A 319 4.27 13.62 -7.70
CA TYR A 319 5.48 14.01 -6.98
C TYR A 319 6.55 14.59 -7.91
N LEU A 320 6.72 14.02 -9.11
CA LEU A 320 7.74 14.50 -10.05
C LEU A 320 7.40 15.91 -10.53
N TYR A 321 6.18 16.14 -11.01
CA TYR A 321 5.80 17.44 -11.57
C TYR A 321 5.65 18.52 -10.51
N SER A 322 5.15 18.19 -9.32
CA SER A 322 5.13 19.15 -8.19
C SER A 322 6.55 19.63 -7.86
N ASN A 323 7.54 18.74 -7.88
CA ASN A 323 8.92 19.10 -7.56
C ASN A 323 9.68 19.73 -8.73
N LYS A 324 9.35 19.42 -9.99
CA LYS A 324 9.85 20.16 -11.16
C LYS A 324 9.40 21.62 -11.09
N ILE A 325 8.14 21.87 -10.75
CA ILE A 325 7.61 23.22 -10.52
C ILE A 325 8.35 23.89 -9.35
N ASN A 326 8.56 23.19 -8.23
CA ASN A 326 9.34 23.72 -7.10
C ASN A 326 10.77 24.10 -7.49
N LEU A 327 11.42 23.36 -8.40
CA LEU A 327 12.75 23.72 -8.91
C LEU A 327 12.74 25.09 -9.60
N HIS A 328 11.76 25.33 -10.46
CA HIS A 328 11.58 26.64 -11.10
C HIS A 328 11.31 27.76 -10.08
N PHE A 329 10.54 27.49 -9.02
CA PHE A 329 10.39 28.44 -7.91
C PHE A 329 11.70 28.74 -7.18
N MET A 330 12.57 27.73 -6.99
CA MET A 330 13.88 27.94 -6.35
C MET A 330 14.85 28.73 -7.24
N GLU A 331 14.76 28.55 -8.56
CA GLU A 331 15.65 29.18 -9.55
C GLU A 331 15.15 30.55 -10.03
N GLY A 332 13.88 30.88 -9.79
CA GLY A 332 13.23 32.09 -10.35
C GLY A 332 12.98 31.99 -11.85
N SER A 333 13.09 30.80 -12.44
CA SER A 333 12.92 30.50 -13.86
C SER A 333 11.44 30.26 -14.23
N PHE A 334 10.58 31.24 -13.89
CA PHE A 334 9.13 31.11 -14.00
C PHE A 334 8.67 30.91 -15.45
N ASN A 335 9.27 31.64 -16.39
CA ASN A 335 8.90 31.59 -17.81
C ASN A 335 9.27 30.23 -18.41
N GLU A 336 10.44 29.69 -18.03
CA GLU A 336 10.89 28.37 -18.44
C GLU A 336 10.02 27.24 -17.87
N GLY A 337 9.33 27.48 -16.75
CA GLY A 337 8.40 26.54 -16.14
C GLY A 337 6.99 26.53 -16.74
N LEU A 338 6.59 27.54 -17.52
CA LEU A 338 5.24 27.63 -18.10
C LEU A 338 4.85 26.43 -18.98
N PRO A 339 5.74 25.86 -19.83
CA PRO A 339 5.41 24.68 -20.64
C PRO A 339 4.96 23.47 -19.80
N LEU A 340 5.46 23.33 -18.57
CA LEU A 340 5.06 22.23 -17.68
C LEU A 340 3.57 22.26 -17.33
N ILE A 341 2.91 23.41 -17.41
CA ILE A 341 1.48 23.53 -17.08
C ILE A 341 0.63 22.71 -18.04
N GLU A 342 0.94 22.73 -19.34
CA GLU A 342 0.20 21.95 -20.33
C GLU A 342 0.36 20.45 -20.09
N GLU A 343 1.60 20.00 -19.83
CA GLU A 343 1.93 18.62 -19.48
C GLU A 343 1.18 18.17 -18.21
N VAL A 344 1.12 19.03 -17.19
CA VAL A 344 0.39 18.74 -15.95
C VAL A 344 -1.11 18.65 -16.19
N LEU A 345 -1.70 19.55 -16.98
CA LEU A 345 -3.13 19.51 -17.29
C LEU A 345 -3.52 18.26 -18.09
N GLU A 346 -2.64 17.79 -18.98
CA GLU A 346 -2.85 16.51 -19.68
C GLU A 346 -2.69 15.31 -18.74
N GLY A 347 -1.63 15.28 -17.92
CA GLY A 347 -1.40 14.23 -16.93
C GLY A 347 -2.53 14.12 -15.91
N LEU A 348 -3.11 15.24 -15.47
CA LEU A 348 -4.29 15.25 -14.61
C LEU A 348 -5.49 14.56 -15.27
N LYS A 349 -5.71 14.69 -16.58
CA LYS A 349 -6.79 13.97 -17.28
C LYS A 349 -6.53 12.47 -17.35
N ARG A 350 -5.26 12.07 -17.42
CA ARG A 350 -4.83 10.66 -17.51
C ARG A 350 -4.91 9.94 -16.17
N HIS A 351 -4.64 10.63 -15.06
CA HIS A 351 -4.52 10.06 -13.72
C HIS A 351 -5.67 10.44 -12.75
N ALA A 352 -6.77 11.05 -13.23
CA ALA A 352 -7.92 11.52 -12.43
C ALA A 352 -9.00 10.48 -12.07
#